data_AF-A0A2D5ALJ7-F1
#
_entry.id   AF-A0A2D5ALJ7-F1
#
_cell.length_a   1.000
_cell.length_b   1.000
_cell.length_c   1.000
_cell.angle_alpha   90.00
_cell.angle_beta   90.00
_cell.angle_gamma   90.00
#
_symmetry.space_group_name_H-M   'P 1'
#
loop_
_entity.id
_entity.type
_entity.pdbx_description
1 polymer ?
#
loop_
_entity_poly.entity_id
_entity_poly.type
_entity_poly.pdbx_seq_one_letter_code
_entity_poly.pdbx_strand_id
1 'polypeptide(L)'
;MKLMISLLVHEREDVVFDQIQNFKRYVPGVSIIIHIAKTFSKNSPTLSDRLASEPKVLVNPINLDTAWADGSQAEAHILNLQYLFKKKEVFDGCIFHASNDLYVRGGLFDYLEGIDAACQQDPIKDPFWIESVRKDKLMTYLYLKFGTNPIWSEIEGSFYTREVLEEMLAVIDEHNPGWMEQFLRKTPSILRRRHRIRAQFKGVFYPREETIFPTLAKPFLSNYVKPFCLRKINPGEVASIQDVDRMQAGEFDSKSLPHRKYFVLKRINRLLDDPVRTYIREQIL
;
A
#
# COMPACT_ATOMS: atom_id res chain seq x y z
N MET A 1 -4.44 1.87 -20.02
CA MET A 1 -4.22 1.16 -18.75
C MET A 1 -5.43 1.37 -17.83
N LYS A 2 -5.94 0.33 -17.17
CA LYS A 2 -6.98 0.35 -16.14
C LYS A 2 -6.34 0.11 -14.78
N LEU A 3 -6.26 1.15 -13.96
CA LEU A 3 -5.62 1.07 -12.65
C LEU A 3 -6.63 0.72 -11.55
N MET A 4 -6.16 -0.09 -10.60
CA MET A 4 -6.81 -0.36 -9.34
C MET A 4 -5.98 0.25 -8.19
N ILE A 5 -6.62 0.89 -7.23
CA ILE A 5 -5.98 1.31 -5.98
C ILE A 5 -6.43 0.36 -4.86
N SER A 6 -5.47 -0.27 -4.18
CA SER A 6 -5.69 -0.99 -2.92
C SER A 6 -5.48 -0.04 -1.76
N LEU A 7 -6.56 0.34 -1.09
CA LEU A 7 -6.58 1.30 0.01
C LEU A 7 -6.86 0.61 1.35
N LEU A 8 -5.98 0.81 2.33
CA LEU A 8 -6.21 0.38 3.71
C LEU A 8 -6.74 1.53 4.56
N VAL A 9 -7.89 1.33 5.23
CA VAL A 9 -8.52 2.34 6.08
C VAL A 9 -8.72 1.81 7.50
N HIS A 10 -8.36 2.61 8.49
CA HIS A 10 -8.41 2.20 9.90
C HIS A 10 -8.98 3.26 10.85
N GLU A 11 -9.26 4.47 10.36
CA GLU A 11 -9.91 5.54 11.14
C GLU A 11 -10.50 6.63 10.23
N ARG A 12 -11.53 7.33 10.75
CA ARG A 12 -12.17 8.55 10.21
C ARG A 12 -12.82 8.43 8.83
N GLU A 13 -14.14 8.29 8.80
CA GLU A 13 -14.91 8.08 7.57
C GLU A 13 -14.82 9.26 6.60
N ASP A 14 -14.96 10.48 7.12
CA ASP A 14 -14.86 11.74 6.39
C ASP A 14 -13.56 11.85 5.58
N VAL A 15 -12.45 11.46 6.21
CA VAL A 15 -11.12 11.43 5.59
C VAL A 15 -11.05 10.39 4.47
N VAL A 16 -11.69 9.23 4.62
CA VAL A 16 -11.72 8.19 3.59
C VAL A 16 -12.48 8.67 2.35
N PHE A 17 -13.66 9.26 2.53
CA PHE A 17 -14.42 9.80 1.39
C PHE A 17 -13.66 10.92 0.68
N ASP A 18 -13.04 11.84 1.43
CA ASP A 18 -12.20 12.89 0.85
C ASP A 18 -11.00 12.32 0.05
N GLN A 19 -10.35 11.28 0.58
CA GLN A 19 -9.26 10.59 -0.12
C GLN A 19 -9.73 9.89 -1.40
N ILE A 20 -10.92 9.28 -1.40
CA ILE A 20 -11.52 8.68 -2.60
C ILE A 20 -11.73 9.74 -3.69
N GLN A 21 -12.27 10.91 -3.33
CA GLN A 21 -12.46 12.01 -4.29
C GLN A 21 -11.12 12.54 -4.82
N ASN A 22 -10.12 12.66 -3.95
CA ASN A 22 -8.76 13.03 -4.36
C ASN A 22 -8.18 12.03 -5.37
N PHE A 23 -8.30 10.72 -5.12
CA PHE A 23 -7.79 9.69 -6.01
C PHE A 23 -8.50 9.71 -7.37
N LYS A 24 -9.83 9.83 -7.37
CA LYS A 24 -10.62 9.94 -8.61
C LYS A 24 -10.28 11.20 -9.42
N ARG A 25 -9.93 12.30 -8.75
CA ARG A 25 -9.51 13.56 -9.38
C ARG A 25 -8.18 13.43 -10.12
N TYR A 26 -7.15 12.92 -9.44
CA TYR A 26 -5.79 12.90 -9.99
C TYR A 26 -5.44 11.64 -10.80
N VAL A 27 -6.23 10.58 -10.65
CA VAL A 27 -6.15 9.35 -11.45
C VAL A 27 -7.51 9.07 -12.10
N PRO A 28 -7.88 9.81 -13.16
CA PRO A 28 -9.19 9.70 -13.78
C PRO A 28 -9.52 8.26 -14.19
N GLY A 29 -10.71 7.82 -13.82
CA GLY A 29 -11.22 6.50 -14.19
C GLY A 29 -10.71 5.32 -13.35
N VAL A 30 -9.84 5.56 -12.36
CA VAL A 30 -9.35 4.54 -11.41
C VAL A 30 -10.49 3.86 -10.68
N SER A 31 -10.32 2.57 -10.38
CA SER A 31 -11.18 1.84 -9.44
C SER A 31 -10.44 1.66 -8.12
N ILE A 32 -11.16 1.58 -7.01
CA ILE A 32 -10.56 1.51 -5.67
C ILE A 32 -11.13 0.30 -4.95
N ILE A 33 -10.27 -0.58 -4.45
CA ILE A 33 -10.64 -1.62 -3.49
C ILE A 33 -10.20 -1.22 -2.08
N ILE A 34 -11.12 -1.31 -1.14
CA ILE A 34 -10.91 -0.86 0.23
C ILE A 34 -10.91 -2.05 1.18
N HIS A 35 -9.86 -2.12 2.01
CA HIS A 35 -9.86 -2.97 3.20
C HIS A 35 -10.17 -2.10 4.42
N ILE A 36 -11.27 -2.39 5.11
CA ILE A 36 -11.64 -1.71 6.35
C ILE A 36 -11.11 -2.51 7.53
N ALA A 37 -10.28 -1.90 8.37
CA ALA A 37 -9.80 -2.52 9.59
C ALA A 37 -10.97 -2.96 10.48
N LYS A 38 -10.82 -4.10 11.16
CA LYS A 38 -11.90 -4.74 11.95
C LYS A 38 -12.44 -3.85 13.06
N THR A 39 -11.57 -3.11 13.75
CA THR A 39 -11.98 -2.16 14.79
C THR A 39 -12.76 -0.98 14.19
N PHE A 40 -12.33 -0.48 13.04
CA PHE A 40 -13.01 0.62 12.37
C PHE A 40 -14.37 0.20 11.82
N SER A 41 -14.47 -0.97 11.17
CA SER A 41 -15.73 -1.54 10.70
C SER A 41 -16.74 -1.73 11.85
N LYS A 42 -16.28 -2.15 13.04
CA LYS A 42 -17.14 -2.25 14.24
C LYS A 42 -17.64 -0.89 14.74
N ASN A 43 -16.78 0.13 14.70
CA ASN A 43 -17.12 1.47 15.17
C ASN A 43 -17.96 2.26 14.15
N SER A 44 -17.96 1.81 12.89
CA SER A 44 -18.64 2.44 11.76
C SER A 44 -19.45 1.41 10.96
N PRO A 45 -20.56 0.87 11.51
CA PRO A 45 -21.24 -0.31 10.95
C PRO A 45 -21.78 -0.12 9.52
N THR A 46 -22.14 1.10 9.14
CA THR A 46 -22.71 1.42 7.81
C THR A 46 -21.66 1.88 6.81
N LEU A 47 -20.38 1.98 7.21
CA LEU A 47 -19.32 2.50 6.34
C LEU A 47 -19.12 1.61 5.11
N SER A 48 -19.19 0.29 5.27
CA SER A 48 -19.03 -0.66 4.16
C SER A 48 -20.07 -0.40 3.07
N ASP A 49 -21.34 -0.27 3.45
CA ASP A 49 -22.44 -0.06 2.49
C ASP A 49 -22.33 1.31 1.81
N ARG A 50 -21.99 2.35 2.58
CA ARG A 50 -21.77 3.69 2.02
C ARG A 50 -20.59 3.73 1.04
N LEU A 51 -19.47 3.09 1.37
CA LEU A 51 -18.33 2.99 0.47
C LEU A 51 -18.66 2.16 -0.77
N ALA A 52 -19.42 1.06 -0.63
CA ALA A 52 -19.84 0.24 -1.76
C ALA A 52 -20.83 0.96 -2.69
N SER A 53 -21.53 2.00 -2.20
CA SER A 53 -22.38 2.85 -3.03
C SER A 53 -21.61 3.85 -3.89
N GLU A 54 -20.32 4.08 -3.59
CA GLU A 54 -19.48 4.98 -4.40
C GLU A 54 -19.14 4.35 -5.76
N PRO A 55 -19.30 5.10 -6.88
CA PRO A 55 -18.94 4.58 -8.19
C PRO A 55 -17.48 4.13 -8.25
N LYS A 56 -17.22 2.96 -8.84
CA LYS A 56 -15.88 2.35 -8.97
C LYS A 56 -15.17 2.06 -7.64
N VAL A 57 -15.93 1.88 -6.55
CA VAL A 57 -15.39 1.46 -5.27
C VAL A 57 -15.86 0.04 -4.95
N LEU A 58 -14.92 -0.81 -4.55
CA LEU A 58 -15.14 -2.16 -4.06
C LEU A 58 -14.75 -2.20 -2.58
N VAL A 59 -15.54 -2.88 -1.76
CA VAL A 59 -15.20 -3.12 -0.36
C VAL A 59 -14.93 -4.60 -0.16
N ASN A 60 -13.76 -4.91 0.38
CA ASN A 60 -13.44 -6.26 0.76
C ASN A 60 -14.29 -6.66 1.98
N PRO A 61 -15.09 -7.73 1.91
CA PRO A 61 -15.97 -8.14 3.01
C PRO A 61 -15.19 -8.73 4.20
N ILE A 62 -13.91 -9.01 4.05
CA ILE A 62 -13.06 -9.52 5.13
C ILE A 62 -12.37 -8.34 5.81
N ASN A 63 -12.62 -8.18 7.11
CA ASN A 63 -11.96 -7.17 7.94
C ASN A 63 -10.89 -7.80 8.83
N LEU A 64 -9.64 -7.36 8.69
CA LEU A 64 -8.55 -7.76 9.58
C LEU A 64 -8.37 -6.81 10.74
N ASP A 65 -8.02 -7.35 11.90
CA ASP A 65 -7.45 -6.52 12.96
C ASP A 65 -6.04 -6.12 12.53
N THR A 66 -5.89 -4.86 12.16
CA THR A 66 -4.64 -4.28 11.69
C THR A 66 -4.04 -3.37 12.77
N ALA A 67 -2.76 -3.51 13.03
CA ALA A 67 -2.03 -2.59 13.89
C ALA A 67 -0.80 -2.03 13.18
N TRP A 68 -0.26 -0.94 13.70
CA TRP A 68 1.01 -0.43 13.23
C TRP A 68 2.12 -1.45 13.50
N ALA A 69 2.92 -1.75 12.47
CA ALA A 69 4.13 -2.58 12.55
C ALA A 69 3.96 -4.04 12.99
N ASP A 70 2.78 -4.64 12.79
CA ASP A 70 2.53 -6.07 13.08
C ASP A 70 2.49 -6.96 11.82
N GLY A 71 2.75 -6.38 10.65
CA GLY A 71 2.73 -7.04 9.34
C GLY A 71 1.32 -7.26 8.77
N SER A 72 0.27 -6.81 9.46
CA SER A 72 -1.12 -6.93 8.99
C SER A 72 -1.44 -6.07 7.76
N GLN A 73 -0.65 -5.03 7.49
CA GLN A 73 -0.82 -4.19 6.29
C GLN A 73 -0.55 -5.00 5.01
N ALA A 74 0.51 -5.82 5.00
CA ALA A 74 0.80 -6.73 3.89
C ALA A 74 -0.37 -7.69 3.65
N GLU A 75 -0.87 -8.30 4.72
CA GLU A 75 -1.98 -9.25 4.68
C GLU A 75 -3.27 -8.61 4.16
N ALA A 76 -3.56 -7.38 4.59
CA ALA A 76 -4.75 -6.65 4.15
C ALA A 76 -4.70 -6.30 2.66
N HIS A 77 -3.54 -5.91 2.14
CA HIS A 77 -3.37 -5.69 0.70
C HIS A 77 -3.46 -6.98 -0.11
N ILE A 78 -2.87 -8.08 0.38
CA ILE A 78 -3.00 -9.40 -0.27
C ILE A 78 -4.46 -9.85 -0.31
N LEU A 79 -5.22 -9.65 0.77
CA LEU A 79 -6.66 -9.93 0.80
C LEU A 79 -7.44 -9.13 -0.24
N ASN A 80 -7.09 -7.85 -0.44
CA ASN A 80 -7.69 -7.05 -1.50
C ASN A 80 -7.39 -7.64 -2.88
N LEU A 81 -6.12 -7.95 -3.16
CA LEU A 81 -5.73 -8.56 -4.44
C LEU A 81 -6.51 -9.85 -4.69
N GLN A 82 -6.54 -10.77 -3.74
CA GLN A 82 -7.30 -12.01 -3.86
C GLN A 82 -8.79 -11.78 -4.09
N TYR A 83 -9.38 -10.79 -3.42
CA TYR A 83 -10.78 -10.44 -3.66
C TYR A 83 -11.01 -9.99 -5.11
N LEU A 84 -10.14 -9.14 -5.66
CA LEU A 84 -10.19 -8.72 -7.06
C LEU A 84 -10.10 -9.91 -8.03
N PHE A 85 -9.13 -10.80 -7.82
CA PHE A 85 -8.95 -11.98 -8.67
C PHE A 85 -10.14 -12.94 -8.56
N LYS A 86 -10.67 -13.17 -7.36
CA LYS A 86 -11.87 -13.99 -7.13
C LYS A 86 -13.10 -13.41 -7.82
N LYS A 87 -13.25 -12.09 -7.81
CA LYS A 87 -14.32 -11.36 -8.50
C LYS A 87 -14.11 -11.27 -10.01
N LYS A 88 -12.94 -11.69 -10.52
CA LYS A 88 -12.52 -11.56 -11.92
C LYS A 88 -12.58 -10.10 -12.39
N GLU A 89 -12.21 -9.17 -11.50
CA GLU A 89 -12.12 -7.76 -11.84
C GLU A 89 -11.06 -7.53 -12.92
N VAL A 90 -11.39 -6.66 -13.89
CA VAL A 90 -10.53 -6.34 -15.03
C VAL A 90 -9.73 -5.08 -14.73
N PHE A 91 -8.43 -5.26 -14.52
CA PHE A 91 -7.45 -4.20 -14.27
C PHE A 91 -6.09 -4.61 -14.83
N ASP A 92 -5.26 -3.64 -15.18
CA ASP A 92 -3.93 -3.85 -15.77
C ASP A 92 -2.82 -3.76 -14.71
N GLY A 93 -3.09 -3.11 -13.58
CA GLY A 93 -2.16 -3.07 -12.45
C GLY A 93 -2.78 -2.45 -11.20
N CYS A 94 -2.11 -2.64 -10.07
CA CYS A 94 -2.58 -2.23 -8.75
C CYS A 94 -1.57 -1.30 -8.07
N ILE A 95 -2.09 -0.25 -7.43
CA ILE A 95 -1.34 0.73 -6.65
C ILE A 95 -1.70 0.59 -5.18
N PHE A 96 -0.72 0.68 -4.29
CA PHE A 96 -0.92 0.46 -2.86
C PHE A 96 -0.90 1.80 -2.10
N HIS A 97 -1.92 2.03 -1.27
CA HIS A 97 -2.10 3.25 -0.48
C HIS A 97 -2.64 2.96 0.94
N ALA A 98 -2.44 3.92 1.82
CA ALA A 98 -3.00 3.94 3.17
C ALA A 98 -3.76 5.25 3.41
N SER A 99 -4.62 5.30 4.43
CA SER A 99 -5.52 6.45 4.68
C SER A 99 -4.87 7.77 5.15
N ASN A 100 -3.61 8.05 4.80
CA ASN A 100 -2.86 9.26 5.17
C ASN A 100 -1.92 9.78 4.07
N ASP A 101 -2.21 9.45 2.82
CA ASP A 101 -1.55 10.01 1.64
C ASP A 101 -2.58 10.64 0.69
N LEU A 102 -2.16 11.64 -0.08
CA LEU A 102 -3.00 12.28 -1.09
C LEU A 102 -2.19 12.53 -2.36
N TYR A 103 -2.84 12.42 -3.51
CA TYR A 103 -2.31 12.93 -4.76
C TYR A 103 -2.32 14.45 -4.77
N VAL A 104 -1.27 15.03 -5.33
CA VAL A 104 -1.09 16.48 -5.47
C VAL A 104 -1.00 16.92 -6.94
N ARG A 105 -0.81 15.99 -7.87
CA ARG A 105 -0.78 16.26 -9.33
C ARG A 105 -1.15 15.02 -10.14
N GLY A 106 -1.62 15.25 -11.37
CA GLY A 106 -1.91 14.20 -12.35
C GLY A 106 -0.69 13.79 -13.17
N GLY A 107 -0.86 12.87 -14.12
CA GLY A 107 0.21 12.35 -14.99
C GLY A 107 0.75 10.97 -14.58
N LEU A 108 0.10 10.31 -13.61
CA LEU A 108 0.53 8.99 -13.14
C LEU A 108 0.51 7.93 -14.26
N PHE A 109 -0.47 7.98 -15.16
CA PHE A 109 -0.58 7.02 -16.25
C PHE A 109 0.68 7.00 -17.14
N ASP A 110 1.15 8.19 -17.53
CA ASP A 110 2.34 8.35 -18.37
C ASP A 110 3.60 7.85 -17.62
N TYR A 111 3.66 8.09 -16.30
CA TYR A 111 4.78 7.61 -15.47
C TYR A 111 4.81 6.08 -15.35
N LEU A 112 3.66 5.43 -15.38
CA LEU A 112 3.51 3.98 -15.24
C LEU A 112 3.47 3.25 -16.59
N GLU A 113 3.59 3.95 -17.72
CA GLU A 113 3.55 3.32 -19.04
C GLU A 113 4.78 2.44 -19.27
N GLY A 114 4.56 1.18 -19.64
CA GLY A 114 5.62 0.24 -20.01
C GLY A 114 6.50 -0.26 -18.86
N ILE A 115 6.14 -0.01 -17.60
CA ILE A 115 6.84 -0.55 -16.43
C ILE A 115 6.07 -1.74 -15.82
N ASP A 116 6.80 -2.70 -15.26
CA ASP A 116 6.25 -3.85 -14.54
C ASP A 116 5.91 -3.48 -13.08
N ALA A 117 6.72 -2.60 -12.49
CA ALA A 117 6.52 -2.14 -11.12
C ALA A 117 7.11 -0.76 -10.83
N ALA A 118 6.46 -0.01 -9.93
CA ALA A 118 7.08 1.09 -9.21
C ALA A 118 7.42 0.59 -7.79
N CYS A 119 8.59 -0.01 -7.61
CA CYS A 119 9.07 -0.47 -6.31
C CYS A 119 10.59 -0.32 -6.21
N GLN A 120 11.07 0.05 -5.03
CA GLN A 120 12.50 0.07 -4.75
C GLN A 120 13.02 -1.37 -4.66
N GLN A 121 14.28 -1.52 -5.02
CA GLN A 121 15.02 -2.78 -4.94
C GLN A 121 16.25 -2.62 -4.02
N ASP A 122 16.12 -1.74 -3.03
CA ASP A 122 17.21 -1.39 -2.13
C ASP A 122 17.45 -2.55 -1.15
N PRO A 123 18.71 -2.86 -0.80
CA PRO A 123 18.99 -3.83 0.24
C PRO A 123 18.48 -3.32 1.58
N ILE A 124 18.01 -4.26 2.42
CA ILE A 124 17.66 -3.95 3.80
C ILE A 124 18.92 -3.52 4.55
N LYS A 125 18.90 -2.34 5.17
CA LYS A 125 20.05 -1.78 5.91
C LYS A 125 19.96 -1.96 7.41
N ASP A 126 18.76 -2.03 7.96
CA ASP A 126 18.54 -2.16 9.39
C ASP A 126 18.86 -3.60 9.88
N PRO A 127 19.81 -3.79 10.81
CA PRO A 127 20.20 -5.11 11.29
C PRO A 127 19.06 -5.90 11.95
N PHE A 128 18.14 -5.24 12.65
CA PHE A 128 17.00 -5.88 13.28
C PHE A 128 15.99 -6.38 12.24
N TRP A 129 15.82 -5.63 11.15
CA TRP A 129 14.97 -6.06 10.03
C TRP A 129 15.59 -7.26 9.34
N ILE A 130 16.90 -7.24 9.08
CA ILE A 130 17.64 -8.37 8.50
C ILE A 130 17.44 -9.63 9.37
N GLU A 131 17.57 -9.53 10.70
CA GLU A 131 17.36 -10.67 11.60
C GLU A 131 15.91 -11.18 11.55
N SER A 132 14.93 -10.26 11.52
CA SER A 132 13.50 -10.60 11.49
C SER A 132 13.11 -11.28 10.18
N VAL A 133 13.58 -10.76 9.05
CA VAL A 133 13.35 -11.28 7.70
C VAL A 133 13.94 -12.68 7.54
N ARG A 134 15.14 -12.94 8.06
CA ARG A 134 15.76 -14.28 8.04
C ARG A 134 14.94 -15.35 8.77
N LYS A 135 14.02 -14.95 9.64
CA LYS A 135 13.11 -15.85 10.36
C LYS A 135 11.75 -16.01 9.65
N ASP A 136 11.45 -15.19 8.63
CA ASP A 136 10.23 -15.32 7.85
C ASP A 136 10.37 -16.50 6.87
N LYS A 137 9.47 -17.48 6.99
CA LYS A 137 9.51 -18.71 6.19
C LYS A 137 9.31 -18.44 4.70
N LEU A 138 8.51 -17.43 4.34
CA LEU A 138 8.30 -17.04 2.95
C LEU A 138 9.59 -16.47 2.36
N MET A 139 10.31 -15.66 3.13
CA MET A 139 11.60 -15.08 2.70
C MET A 139 12.66 -16.15 2.47
N THR A 140 12.78 -17.11 3.39
CA THR A 140 13.67 -18.26 3.21
C THR A 140 13.30 -19.09 1.98
N TYR A 141 12.01 -19.32 1.78
CA TYR A 141 11.52 -20.03 0.60
C TYR A 141 11.84 -19.29 -0.71
N LEU A 142 11.64 -17.97 -0.76
CA LEU A 142 11.99 -17.14 -1.93
C LEU A 142 13.48 -17.19 -2.26
N TYR A 143 14.33 -17.14 -1.25
CA TYR A 143 15.77 -17.30 -1.44
C TYR A 143 16.12 -18.67 -2.02
N LEU A 144 15.55 -19.75 -1.47
CA LEU A 144 15.81 -21.11 -1.93
C LEU A 144 15.28 -21.36 -3.36
N LYS A 145 14.13 -20.78 -3.71
CA LYS A 145 13.48 -20.99 -5.01
C LYS A 145 14.08 -20.13 -6.13
N PHE A 146 14.37 -18.86 -5.84
CA PHE A 146 14.73 -17.87 -6.86
C PHE A 146 16.11 -17.24 -6.67
N GLY A 147 16.86 -17.59 -5.61
CA GLY A 147 18.11 -16.91 -5.26
C GLY A 147 17.91 -15.45 -4.85
N THR A 148 16.67 -15.06 -4.52
CA THR A 148 16.31 -13.67 -4.26
C THR A 148 16.60 -13.31 -2.80
N ASN A 149 17.55 -12.40 -2.61
CA ASN A 149 17.76 -11.77 -1.31
C ASN A 149 16.60 -10.82 -0.97
N PRO A 150 16.20 -10.75 0.31
CA PRO A 150 15.21 -9.79 0.76
C PRO A 150 15.61 -8.35 0.48
N ILE A 151 14.63 -7.57 0.05
CA ILE A 151 14.79 -6.17 -0.32
C ILE A 151 13.70 -5.32 0.32
N TRP A 152 13.93 -4.01 0.32
CA TRP A 152 13.04 -3.03 0.88
C TRP A 152 12.49 -2.06 -0.18
N SER A 153 11.22 -1.73 -0.04
CA SER A 153 10.55 -0.64 -0.75
C SER A 153 9.45 -0.05 0.09
N GLU A 154 9.26 1.26 0.00
CA GLU A 154 8.00 1.85 0.46
C GLU A 154 6.81 1.20 -0.27
N ILE A 155 5.76 0.87 0.49
CA ILE A 155 4.55 0.26 -0.05
C ILE A 155 3.61 1.33 -0.62
N GLU A 156 3.52 2.50 0.02
CA GLU A 156 2.67 3.58 -0.49
C GLU A 156 3.24 4.21 -1.77
N GLY A 157 2.38 4.34 -2.78
CA GLY A 157 2.80 4.73 -4.12
C GLY A 157 3.68 3.70 -4.80
N SER A 158 3.61 2.43 -4.36
CA SER A 158 4.11 1.31 -5.15
C SER A 158 3.05 0.86 -6.15
N PHE A 159 3.52 0.35 -7.29
CA PHE A 159 2.69 -0.17 -8.38
C PHE A 159 3.24 -1.52 -8.83
N TYR A 160 2.35 -2.43 -9.22
CA TYR A 160 2.69 -3.69 -9.87
C TYR A 160 1.65 -3.99 -10.95
N THR A 161 2.09 -4.45 -12.11
CA THR A 161 1.18 -4.95 -13.16
C THR A 161 0.42 -6.18 -12.67
N ARG A 162 -0.72 -6.44 -13.31
CA ARG A 162 -1.55 -7.60 -12.97
C ARG A 162 -0.75 -8.90 -13.07
N GLU A 163 0.06 -9.05 -14.11
CA GLU A 163 0.86 -10.24 -14.38
C GLU A 163 1.84 -10.51 -13.22
N VAL A 164 2.55 -9.47 -12.77
CA VAL A 164 3.45 -9.59 -11.61
C VAL A 164 2.67 -9.97 -10.35
N LEU A 165 1.49 -9.38 -10.14
CA LEU A 165 0.65 -9.70 -8.98
C LEU A 165 0.13 -11.14 -9.00
N GLU A 166 -0.22 -11.68 -10.17
CA GLU A 166 -0.63 -13.08 -10.34
C GLU A 166 0.52 -14.03 -9.95
N GLU A 167 1.73 -13.77 -10.43
CA GLU A 167 2.93 -14.52 -10.08
C GLU A 167 3.24 -14.45 -8.57
N MET A 168 3.16 -13.26 -7.98
CA MET A 168 3.35 -13.06 -6.53
C MET A 168 2.36 -13.90 -5.72
N LEU A 169 1.08 -13.90 -6.09
CA LEU A 169 0.05 -14.70 -5.39
C LEU A 169 0.26 -16.20 -5.58
N ALA A 170 0.63 -16.64 -6.79
CA ALA A 170 0.92 -18.04 -7.07
C ALA A 170 2.07 -18.56 -6.19
N VAL A 171 3.12 -17.77 -6.00
CA VAL A 171 4.24 -18.11 -5.11
C VAL A 171 3.81 -18.21 -3.64
N ILE A 172 2.94 -17.32 -3.17
CA ILE A 172 2.41 -17.40 -1.80
C ILE A 172 1.58 -18.67 -1.63
N ASP A 173 0.70 -18.97 -2.59
CA ASP A 173 -0.17 -20.14 -2.56
C ASP A 173 0.62 -21.46 -2.64
N GLU A 174 1.70 -21.50 -3.43
CA GLU A 174 2.61 -22.65 -3.47
C GLU A 174 3.37 -22.84 -2.15
N HIS A 175 3.87 -21.74 -1.56
CA HIS A 175 4.60 -21.79 -0.29
C HIS A 175 3.73 -22.32 0.86
N ASN A 176 2.45 -21.95 0.86
CA ASN A 176 1.53 -22.33 1.92
C ASN A 176 0.14 -22.61 1.33
N PRO A 177 -0.09 -23.81 0.76
CA PRO A 177 -1.37 -24.15 0.15
C PRO A 177 -2.52 -24.04 1.15
N GLY A 178 -3.57 -23.34 0.75
CA GLY A 178 -4.74 -23.08 1.59
C GLY A 178 -4.43 -22.19 2.80
N TRP A 179 -3.33 -21.42 2.77
CA TRP A 179 -3.00 -20.48 3.84
C TRP A 179 -4.15 -19.52 4.13
N MET A 180 -4.91 -19.14 3.11
CA MET A 180 -6.03 -18.23 3.22
C MET A 180 -7.18 -18.83 4.00
N GLU A 181 -7.61 -20.05 3.70
CA GLU A 181 -8.62 -20.76 4.48
C GLU A 181 -8.15 -20.95 5.92
N GLN A 182 -6.88 -21.28 6.12
CA GLN A 182 -6.30 -21.37 7.46
C GLN A 182 -6.28 -20.02 8.19
N PHE A 183 -5.99 -18.94 7.47
CA PHE A 183 -5.87 -17.59 7.99
C PHE A 183 -7.24 -17.02 8.37
N LEU A 184 -8.26 -17.20 7.51
CA LEU A 184 -9.64 -16.82 7.78
C LEU A 184 -10.27 -17.66 8.89
N ARG A 185 -9.89 -18.93 9.03
CA ARG A 185 -10.33 -19.81 10.14
C ARG A 185 -9.63 -19.48 11.47
N LYS A 186 -8.42 -18.92 11.43
CA LYS A 186 -7.71 -18.47 12.63
C LYS A 186 -8.32 -17.14 13.06
N THR A 187 -9.13 -17.15 14.13
CA THR A 187 -9.34 -15.96 14.96
C THR A 187 -7.95 -15.36 15.24
N PRO A 188 -7.68 -14.06 14.99
CA PRO A 188 -6.35 -13.50 15.10
C PRO A 188 -5.78 -13.83 16.48
N SER A 189 -4.92 -14.85 16.51
CA SER A 189 -4.70 -15.63 17.72
C SER A 189 -3.77 -14.88 18.66
N ILE A 190 -3.67 -15.37 19.89
CA ILE A 190 -2.75 -14.94 20.96
C ILE A 190 -1.34 -14.58 20.45
N LEU A 191 -0.89 -15.15 19.33
CA LEU A 191 0.34 -14.80 18.60
C LEU A 191 0.41 -13.33 18.14
N ARG A 192 -0.67 -12.73 17.61
CA ARG A 192 -0.68 -11.31 17.21
C ARG A 192 -0.59 -10.40 18.43
N ARG A 193 -1.31 -10.74 19.52
CA ARG A 193 -1.19 -10.04 20.80
C ARG A 193 0.24 -10.11 21.34
N ARG A 194 0.90 -11.27 21.22
CA ARG A 194 2.31 -11.45 21.58
C ARG A 194 3.28 -10.67 20.69
N HIS A 195 3.04 -10.57 19.38
CA HIS A 195 3.84 -9.73 18.48
C HIS A 195 3.66 -8.25 18.79
N ARG A 196 2.42 -7.78 19.05
CA ARG A 196 2.13 -6.40 19.46
C ARG A 196 2.83 -6.04 20.76
N ILE A 197 2.79 -6.94 21.75
CA ILE A 197 3.51 -6.80 23.02
C ILE A 197 5.03 -6.81 22.76
N ARG A 198 5.57 -7.73 21.95
CA ARG A 198 7.01 -7.76 21.65
C ARG A 198 7.49 -6.53 20.88
N ALA A 199 6.70 -6.00 19.95
CA ALA A 199 7.00 -4.76 19.23
C ALA A 199 7.03 -3.57 20.21
N GLN A 200 6.07 -3.50 21.14
CA GLN A 200 6.03 -2.47 22.18
C GLN A 200 7.17 -2.60 23.21
N PHE A 201 7.55 -3.82 23.61
CA PHE A 201 8.54 -4.04 24.68
C PHE A 201 9.98 -4.19 24.19
N LYS A 202 10.22 -4.60 22.95
CA LYS A 202 11.58 -4.83 22.40
C LYS A 202 12.00 -3.82 21.35
N GLY A 203 11.11 -2.92 20.91
CA GLY A 203 11.40 -1.99 19.81
C GLY A 203 11.71 -2.68 18.48
N VAL A 204 11.43 -3.99 18.35
CA VAL A 204 11.73 -4.77 17.14
C VAL A 204 10.60 -4.53 16.15
N PHE A 205 10.87 -3.61 15.22
CA PHE A 205 10.03 -3.23 14.11
C PHE A 205 10.37 -4.10 12.88
N TYR A 206 9.36 -4.70 12.24
CA TYR A 206 9.53 -5.39 10.95
C TYR A 206 8.40 -4.94 10.02
N PRO A 207 8.68 -4.03 9.05
CA PRO A 207 7.68 -3.58 8.09
C PRO A 207 7.55 -4.67 7.01
N ARG A 208 6.72 -5.66 7.33
CA ARG A 208 6.59 -6.87 6.52
C ARG A 208 6.10 -6.54 5.11
N GLU A 209 5.19 -5.58 4.96
CA GLU A 209 4.71 -5.08 3.68
C GLU A 209 5.81 -4.46 2.82
N GLU A 210 6.67 -3.64 3.42
CA GLU A 210 7.78 -2.96 2.73
C GLU A 210 8.89 -3.95 2.32
N THR A 211 8.80 -5.22 2.71
CA THR A 211 9.77 -6.27 2.33
C THR A 211 9.16 -7.40 1.49
N ILE A 212 7.96 -7.88 1.84
CA ILE A 212 7.26 -8.96 1.15
C ILE A 212 6.97 -8.60 -0.29
N PHE A 213 6.33 -7.47 -0.54
CA PHE A 213 5.93 -7.08 -1.89
C PHE A 213 7.12 -6.93 -2.84
N PRO A 214 8.14 -6.12 -2.53
CA PRO A 214 9.27 -5.98 -3.44
C PRO A 214 10.04 -7.29 -3.61
N THR A 215 10.23 -8.08 -2.54
CA THR A 215 10.96 -9.35 -2.61
C THR A 215 10.22 -10.42 -3.42
N LEU A 216 8.89 -10.51 -3.27
CA LEU A 216 8.06 -11.42 -4.07
C LEU A 216 8.07 -11.04 -5.56
N ALA A 217 8.01 -9.74 -5.86
CA ALA A 217 7.95 -9.27 -7.22
C ALA A 217 9.27 -9.45 -7.97
N LYS A 218 10.41 -9.30 -7.29
CA LYS A 218 11.76 -9.23 -7.89
C LYS A 218 12.06 -10.28 -8.98
N PRO A 219 11.72 -11.58 -8.83
CA PRO A 219 12.00 -12.57 -9.86
C PRO A 219 11.28 -12.32 -11.19
N PHE A 220 10.23 -11.49 -11.18
CA PHE A 220 9.30 -11.26 -12.29
C PHE A 220 9.43 -9.86 -12.91
N LEU A 221 10.38 -9.03 -12.44
CA LEU A 221 10.54 -7.67 -12.92
C LEU A 221 11.61 -7.58 -14.01
N SER A 222 11.25 -6.97 -15.14
CA SER A 222 12.19 -6.60 -16.20
C SER A 222 12.42 -5.09 -16.24
N ASN A 223 11.35 -4.31 -16.09
CA ASN A 223 11.39 -2.85 -16.07
C ASN A 223 10.70 -2.32 -14.81
N TYR A 224 11.45 -1.64 -13.95
CA TYR A 224 10.92 -1.08 -12.72
C TYR A 224 11.52 0.28 -12.38
N VAL A 225 10.73 1.10 -11.69
CA VAL A 225 11.12 2.43 -11.21
C VAL A 225 10.91 2.53 -9.71
N LYS A 226 11.38 3.61 -9.10
CA LYS A 226 11.13 3.86 -7.67
C LYS A 226 9.66 4.22 -7.43
N PRO A 227 9.12 3.96 -6.22
CA PRO A 227 7.80 4.43 -5.80
C PRO A 227 7.65 5.93 -6.00
N PHE A 228 6.42 6.35 -6.23
CA PHE A 228 6.07 7.73 -6.58
C PHE A 228 5.39 8.51 -5.44
N CYS A 229 5.38 7.93 -4.24
CA CYS A 229 5.04 8.63 -3.00
C CYS A 229 6.24 9.38 -2.45
N LEU A 230 6.07 10.66 -2.15
CA LEU A 230 7.00 11.44 -1.34
C LEU A 230 6.57 11.33 0.12
N ARG A 231 7.38 10.62 0.91
CA ARG A 231 7.14 10.41 2.34
C ARG A 231 7.99 11.31 3.21
N LYS A 232 7.37 11.94 4.20
CA LYS A 232 8.02 12.51 5.38
C LYS A 232 8.51 11.37 6.27
N ILE A 233 9.83 11.27 6.39
CA ILE A 233 10.51 10.10 6.98
C ILE A 233 10.57 10.21 8.50
N ASN A 234 10.65 11.42 9.05
CA ASN A 234 10.80 11.61 10.49
C ASN A 234 9.48 11.38 11.24
N PRO A 235 9.49 10.65 12.37
CA PRO A 235 8.32 10.52 13.22
C PRO A 235 7.79 11.89 13.64
N GLY A 236 6.49 12.13 13.44
CA GLY A 236 5.82 13.39 13.76
C GLY A 236 5.92 14.47 12.67
N GLU A 237 6.75 14.27 11.64
CA GLU A 237 6.77 15.17 10.49
C GLU A 237 5.53 14.92 9.61
N VAL A 238 4.74 15.97 9.43
CA VAL A 238 3.58 16.00 8.54
C VAL A 238 3.88 16.89 7.35
N ALA A 239 3.21 16.62 6.24
CA ALA A 239 3.29 17.44 5.04
C ALA A 239 2.87 18.89 5.34
N SER A 240 3.45 19.83 4.60
CA SER A 240 3.09 21.25 4.59
C SER A 240 2.53 21.66 3.22
N ILE A 241 1.88 22.83 3.15
CA ILE A 241 1.41 23.42 1.89
C ILE A 241 2.59 23.66 0.95
N GLN A 242 3.74 24.08 1.49
CA GLN A 242 4.96 24.28 0.70
C GLN A 242 5.43 22.97 0.05
N ASP A 243 5.25 21.81 0.70
CA ASP A 243 5.58 20.53 0.07
C ASP A 243 4.72 20.26 -1.17
N VAL A 244 3.43 20.62 -1.11
CA VAL A 244 2.50 20.52 -2.25
C VAL A 244 2.97 21.41 -3.40
N ASP A 245 3.23 22.69 -3.12
CA ASP A 245 3.66 23.66 -4.14
C ASP A 245 4.96 23.23 -4.81
N ARG A 246 5.95 22.78 -4.03
CA ARG A 246 7.24 22.31 -4.54
C ARG A 246 7.10 21.04 -5.38
N MET A 247 6.20 20.13 -5.02
CA MET A 247 5.88 18.95 -5.84
C MET A 247 5.21 19.34 -7.17
N GLN A 248 4.30 20.32 -7.14
CA GLN A 248 3.62 20.81 -8.34
C GLN A 248 4.57 21.57 -9.28
N ALA A 249 5.47 22.38 -8.71
CA ALA A 249 6.54 23.05 -9.44
C ALA A 249 7.59 22.08 -10.01
N GLY A 250 7.59 20.82 -9.58
CA GLY A 250 8.53 19.80 -10.03
C GLY A 250 9.92 19.91 -9.41
N GLU A 251 10.06 20.59 -8.26
CA GLU A 251 11.35 20.76 -7.57
C GLU A 251 11.98 19.44 -7.11
N PHE A 252 11.14 18.42 -6.88
CA PHE A 252 11.60 17.08 -6.51
C PHE A 252 11.91 16.19 -7.72
N ASP A 253 11.78 16.72 -8.94
CA ASP A 253 12.02 15.98 -10.17
C ASP A 253 13.52 16.00 -10.47
N SER A 254 14.19 14.86 -10.24
CA SER A 254 15.61 14.71 -10.55
C SER A 254 15.83 14.57 -12.06
N LYS A 255 16.93 15.13 -12.59
CA LYS A 255 17.40 14.85 -13.96
C LYS A 255 17.77 13.37 -14.20
N SER A 256 18.03 12.61 -13.12
CA SER A 256 18.36 11.18 -13.17
C SER A 256 17.15 10.25 -13.04
N LEU A 257 15.96 10.81 -12.86
CA LEU A 257 14.69 10.09 -12.83
C LEU A 257 13.84 10.56 -14.02
N PRO A 258 12.81 9.80 -14.44
CA PRO A 258 11.83 10.33 -15.39
C PRO A 258 11.35 11.71 -14.92
N HIS A 259 11.22 12.67 -15.84
CA HIS A 259 10.64 13.97 -15.52
C HIS A 259 9.30 13.73 -14.80
N ARG A 260 9.11 14.32 -13.60
CA ARG A 260 7.93 14.13 -12.74
C ARG A 260 7.83 12.76 -12.05
N LYS A 261 8.59 12.55 -10.97
CA LYS A 261 8.53 11.28 -10.20
C LYS A 261 7.42 11.24 -9.16
N TYR A 262 7.24 12.31 -8.39
CA TYR A 262 6.38 12.27 -7.21
C TYR A 262 4.98 12.77 -7.51
N PHE A 263 3.96 11.94 -7.28
CA PHE A 263 2.54 12.29 -7.51
C PHE A 263 1.75 12.34 -6.21
N VAL A 264 2.24 11.66 -5.18
CA VAL A 264 1.56 11.43 -3.90
C VAL A 264 2.41 11.99 -2.77
N LEU A 265 1.76 12.62 -1.80
CA LEU A 265 2.38 13.17 -0.61
C LEU A 265 1.90 12.45 0.65
N LYS A 266 2.86 12.07 1.49
CA LYS A 266 2.67 11.43 2.79
C LYS A 266 3.65 12.09 3.76
N ARG A 267 3.35 12.34 5.04
CA ARG A 267 2.20 11.94 5.85
C ARG A 267 1.27 13.14 6.04
N ILE A 268 0.01 12.97 5.69
CA ILE A 268 -1.03 14.00 5.91
C ILE A 268 -1.88 13.58 7.12
N ASN A 269 -2.27 14.54 7.95
CA ASN A 269 -3.11 14.22 9.10
C ASN A 269 -4.46 13.65 8.66
N ARG A 270 -5.02 12.77 9.49
CA ARG A 270 -6.36 12.20 9.28
C ARG A 270 -7.43 13.09 9.91
N LEU A 271 -7.39 14.36 9.54
CA LEU A 271 -8.34 15.39 9.89
C LEU A 271 -8.84 16.01 8.59
N LEU A 272 -10.16 16.15 8.44
CA LEU A 272 -10.75 16.69 7.21
C LEU A 272 -10.37 18.16 6.97
N ASP A 273 -10.21 18.90 8.07
CA ASP A 273 -9.82 20.30 8.18
C ASP A 273 -8.30 20.51 8.25
N ASP A 274 -7.50 19.45 8.03
CA ASP A 274 -6.05 19.60 7.88
C ASP A 274 -5.73 20.65 6.78
N PRO A 275 -4.84 21.62 7.04
CA PRO A 275 -4.56 22.69 6.08
C PRO A 275 -4.07 22.17 4.72
N VAL A 276 -3.27 21.10 4.69
CA VAL A 276 -2.77 20.53 3.44
C VAL A 276 -3.89 19.84 2.68
N ARG A 277 -4.73 19.07 3.37
CA ARG A 277 -5.91 18.43 2.75
C ARG A 277 -6.87 19.46 2.16
N THR A 278 -7.12 20.53 2.92
CA THR A 278 -7.98 21.65 2.49
C THR A 278 -7.39 22.34 1.28
N TYR A 279 -6.10 22.68 1.31
CA TYR A 279 -5.38 23.28 0.20
C TYR A 279 -5.46 22.43 -1.07
N ILE A 280 -5.14 21.13 -1.01
CA ILE A 280 -5.22 20.22 -2.16
C ILE A 280 -6.65 20.14 -2.72
N ARG A 281 -7.67 20.12 -1.86
CA ARG A 281 -9.08 20.08 -2.26
C ARG A 281 -9.49 21.37 -2.97
N GLU A 282 -9.07 22.51 -2.46
CA GLU A 282 -9.45 23.86 -2.94
C GLU A 282 -8.72 24.33 -4.20
N GLN A 283 -7.65 23.66 -4.64
CA GLN A 283 -6.94 23.98 -5.89
C GLN A 283 -7.77 23.72 -7.17
N ILE A 284 -9.06 24.04 -7.17
CA ILE A 284 -9.94 24.01 -8.34
C ILE A 284 -9.49 25.12 -9.30
N LEU A 285 -8.71 24.74 -10.31
CA LEU A 285 -8.52 25.50 -11.55
C LEU A 285 -8.60 24.52 -12.72
#